data_AF-A0A7R8WUV3-F1
#
_entry.id   AF-A0A7R8WUV3-F1
#
_cell.length_a   1.000
_cell.length_b   1.000
_cell.length_c   1.000
_cell.angle_alpha   90.00
_cell.angle_beta   90.00
_cell.angle_gamma   90.00
#
_symmetry.space_group_name_H-M   'P 1'
#
loop_
_entity.id
_entity.type
_entity.pdbx_description
1 polymer ?
#
loop_
_entity_poly.entity_id
_entity_poly.type
_entity_poly.pdbx_seq_one_letter_code
_entity_poly.pdbx_strand_id
1 'polypeptide(L)'
;MHNKSFTVDDAISIIGGRNIADAYFDTGPNSLFVDLDVLAAGKAVSEVSQVFDRYWASESAFPTQLLIPGNGTGREGFKARVGEVSKGGQFEAYQAAVGNSQMVRRLRDGELDLEWVEVRVVSDDPKKSLGLATLRHLMYPRLSRLMGTPKKSLELVSPYLVPGKRGLDQYRTLVSRGVRVRILTNAMEATDVVA
;
A
#
# COMPACT_ATOMS: atom_id res chain seq x y z
N MET A 1 -6.59 9.75 -3.97
CA MET A 1 -5.22 9.25 -3.77
C MET A 1 -5.35 7.90 -3.06
N HIS A 2 -4.78 6.82 -3.60
CA HIS A 2 -4.91 5.46 -3.02
C HIS A 2 -3.56 4.82 -2.68
N ASN A 3 -2.47 5.58 -2.79
CA ASN A 3 -1.12 5.09 -2.46
C ASN A 3 -0.98 5.00 -0.94
N LYS A 4 -0.30 3.97 -0.44
CA LYS A 4 0.15 3.90 0.95
C LYS A 4 1.66 3.72 0.94
N SER A 5 2.33 4.67 1.57
CA SER A 5 3.79 4.70 1.68
C SER A 5 4.17 5.38 2.99
N PHE A 6 5.15 4.82 3.68
CA PHE A 6 5.76 5.43 4.86
C PHE A 6 7.28 5.44 4.69
N THR A 7 7.84 6.63 4.49
CA THR A 7 9.28 6.83 4.27
C THR A 7 9.88 7.57 5.45
N VAL A 8 11.05 7.11 5.91
CA VAL A 8 11.82 7.75 6.99
C VAL A 8 13.19 8.12 6.45
N ASP A 9 13.53 9.41 6.56
CA ASP A 9 14.83 10.01 6.23
C ASP A 9 15.38 9.68 4.83
N ASP A 10 14.51 9.40 3.86
CA ASP A 10 14.88 8.88 2.53
C ASP A 10 15.78 7.62 2.56
N ALA A 11 15.82 6.93 3.70
CA ALA A 11 16.68 5.76 3.92
C ALA A 11 15.93 4.45 3.74
N ILE A 12 14.70 4.38 4.28
CA ILE A 12 13.82 3.20 4.24
C ILE A 12 12.40 3.65 3.90
N SER A 13 11.71 2.87 3.09
CA SER A 13 10.28 3.07 2.80
C SER A 13 9.51 1.76 2.92
N ILE A 14 8.33 1.83 3.53
CA ILE A 14 7.34 0.75 3.50
C ILE A 14 6.25 1.15 2.51
N ILE A 15 5.99 0.30 1.52
CA ILE A 15 4.90 0.46 0.54
C ILE A 15 4.03 -0.79 0.54
N GLY A 16 2.73 -0.65 0.28
CA GLY A 16 1.82 -1.79 0.27
C GLY A 16 0.35 -1.39 0.21
N GLY A 17 -0.52 -2.30 0.64
CA GLY A 17 -1.96 -2.04 0.69
C GLY A 17 -2.44 -1.50 2.05
N ARG A 18 -1.67 -1.64 3.13
CA ARG A 18 -2.14 -1.29 4.48
C ARG A 18 -2.29 0.21 4.69
N ASN A 19 -3.43 0.62 5.24
CA ASN A 19 -3.59 1.95 5.82
C ASN A 19 -3.23 1.91 7.31
N ILE A 20 -2.96 3.08 7.90
CA ILE A 20 -2.85 3.22 9.36
C ILE A 20 -4.25 3.28 9.96
N ALA A 21 -4.81 2.11 10.29
CA ALA A 21 -6.10 1.96 10.95
C ALA A 21 -6.22 0.59 11.63
N ASP A 22 -7.02 0.52 12.71
CA ASP A 22 -7.11 -0.64 13.60
C ASP A 22 -7.24 -1.99 12.87
N ALA A 23 -8.13 -2.07 11.87
CA ALA A 23 -8.41 -3.28 11.09
C ALA A 23 -7.19 -3.86 10.35
N TYR A 24 -6.23 -3.03 9.96
CA TYR A 24 -5.01 -3.46 9.25
C TYR A 24 -3.91 -3.97 10.18
N PHE A 25 -4.04 -3.75 11.49
CA PHE A 25 -3.05 -4.11 12.51
C PHE A 25 -3.51 -5.24 13.42
N ASP A 26 -4.55 -5.97 12.99
CA ASP A 26 -5.20 -7.02 13.77
C ASP A 26 -5.71 -6.50 15.14
N THR A 27 -6.10 -5.22 15.18
CA THR A 27 -6.56 -4.56 16.39
C THR A 27 -8.04 -4.20 16.21
N GLY A 28 -8.87 -4.47 17.23
CA GLY A 28 -10.30 -4.16 17.20
C GLY A 28 -11.19 -5.36 16.81
N PRO A 29 -12.52 -5.17 16.73
CA PRO A 29 -13.49 -6.28 16.71
C PRO A 29 -13.61 -7.05 15.37
N ASN A 30 -13.16 -6.48 14.25
CA ASN A 30 -13.35 -7.03 12.89
C ASN A 30 -12.02 -7.17 12.14
N SER A 31 -11.07 -7.88 12.72
CA SER A 31 -9.66 -7.83 12.34
C SER A 31 -9.23 -8.81 11.23
N LEU A 32 -9.90 -8.75 10.07
CA LEU A 32 -9.68 -9.70 8.97
C LEU A 32 -9.10 -9.06 7.70
N PHE A 33 -8.22 -8.06 7.82
CA PHE A 33 -7.52 -7.47 6.67
C PHE A 33 -6.15 -8.11 6.47
N VAL A 34 -6.05 -8.95 5.43
CA VAL A 34 -4.78 -9.51 4.97
C VAL A 34 -4.23 -8.66 3.85
N ASP A 35 -2.98 -8.24 3.99
CA ASP A 35 -2.32 -7.38 3.03
C ASP A 35 -0.83 -7.73 2.89
N LEU A 36 -0.21 -7.26 1.82
CA LEU A 36 1.19 -7.41 1.53
C LEU A 36 1.87 -6.06 1.49
N ASP A 37 2.94 -5.93 2.27
CA ASP A 37 3.79 -4.76 2.29
C ASP A 37 5.23 -5.15 1.95
N VAL A 38 5.97 -4.19 1.41
CA VAL A 38 7.39 -4.32 1.08
C VAL A 38 8.15 -3.23 1.81
N LEU A 39 9.16 -3.63 2.59
CA LEU A 39 10.19 -2.73 3.09
C LEU A 39 11.29 -2.63 2.03
N ALA A 40 11.56 -1.40 1.59
CA ALA A 40 12.55 -1.10 0.57
C ALA A 40 13.67 -0.20 1.12
N ALA A 41 14.87 -0.41 0.60
CA ALA A 41 16.07 0.38 0.89
C ALA A 41 16.77 0.78 -0.42
N GLY A 42 17.68 1.76 -0.33
CA GLY A 42 18.47 2.22 -1.46
C GLY A 42 17.66 2.98 -2.51
N LYS A 43 17.99 2.82 -3.80
CA LYS A 43 17.44 3.64 -4.90
C LYS A 43 15.91 3.64 -4.96
N ALA A 44 15.26 2.52 -4.62
CA ALA A 44 13.81 2.44 -4.60
C ALA A 44 13.17 3.47 -3.67
N VAL A 45 13.82 3.80 -2.55
CA VAL A 45 13.33 4.80 -1.59
C VAL A 45 13.29 6.18 -2.23
N SER A 46 14.35 6.58 -2.93
CA SER A 46 14.38 7.85 -3.68
C SER A 46 13.28 7.91 -4.75
N GLU A 47 12.99 6.80 -5.42
CA GLU A 47 11.88 6.73 -6.39
C GLU A 47 10.51 6.88 -5.71
N VAL A 48 10.31 6.29 -4.51
CA VAL A 48 9.09 6.49 -3.71
C VAL A 48 8.97 7.94 -3.23
N SER A 49 10.04 8.56 -2.75
CA SER A 49 10.02 9.96 -2.31
C SER A 49 9.70 10.92 -3.45
N GLN A 50 10.22 10.68 -4.66
CA GLN A 50 9.81 11.43 -5.85
C GLN A 50 8.32 11.25 -6.19
N VAL A 51 7.72 10.08 -5.91
CA VAL A 51 6.27 9.90 -6.03
C VAL A 51 5.55 10.77 -5.02
N PHE A 52 5.99 10.76 -3.76
CA PHE A 52 5.43 11.61 -2.71
C PHE A 52 5.48 13.09 -3.11
N ASP A 53 6.64 13.59 -3.53
CA ASP A 53 6.84 14.99 -3.91
C ASP A 53 5.89 15.42 -5.05
N ARG A 54 5.68 14.55 -6.05
CA ARG A 54 4.72 14.84 -7.13
C ARG A 54 3.29 14.99 -6.62
N TYR A 55 2.88 14.17 -5.66
CA TYR A 55 1.54 14.28 -5.06
C TYR A 55 1.45 15.49 -4.12
N TRP A 56 2.49 15.73 -3.32
CA TRP A 56 2.57 16.85 -2.40
C TRP A 56 2.52 18.21 -3.11
N ALA A 57 3.20 18.32 -4.25
CA ALA A 57 3.19 19.52 -5.08
C ALA A 57 2.00 19.61 -6.06
N SER A 58 1.05 18.65 -6.03
CA SER A 58 -0.07 18.63 -6.97
C SER A 58 -1.15 19.65 -6.61
N GLU A 59 -1.88 20.14 -7.60
CA GLU A 59 -3.04 21.04 -7.41
C GLU A 59 -4.19 20.40 -6.60
N SER A 60 -4.14 19.09 -6.38
CA SER A 60 -5.10 18.37 -5.51
C SER A 60 -4.69 18.38 -4.02
N ALA A 61 -3.51 18.92 -3.67
CA ALA A 61 -3.03 19.00 -2.30
C ALA A 61 -3.42 20.35 -1.66
N PHE A 62 -4.27 20.28 -0.64
CA PHE A 62 -4.75 21.45 0.10
C PHE A 62 -4.36 21.35 1.58
N PRO A 63 -3.98 22.47 2.21
CA PRO A 63 -3.84 22.52 3.66
C PRO A 63 -5.12 22.05 4.35
N THR A 64 -5.00 21.12 5.29
CA THR A 64 -6.15 20.55 6.01
C THR A 64 -7.00 21.61 6.71
N GLN A 65 -6.39 22.72 7.16
CA GLN A 65 -7.06 23.83 7.83
C GLN A 65 -8.06 24.58 6.93
N LEU A 66 -7.95 24.46 5.61
CA LEU A 66 -8.94 25.03 4.69
C LEU A 66 -10.21 24.17 4.59
N LEU A 67 -10.11 22.88 4.94
CA LEU A 67 -11.17 21.88 4.75
C LEU A 67 -11.83 21.48 6.06
N ILE A 68 -11.07 21.45 7.17
CA ILE A 68 -11.55 21.06 8.49
C ILE A 68 -11.61 22.32 9.37
N PRO A 69 -12.81 22.82 9.72
CA PRO A 69 -12.95 24.01 10.55
C PRO A 69 -12.55 23.74 12.01
N GLY A 70 -12.00 24.76 12.66
CA GLY A 70 -11.63 24.73 14.07
C GLY A 70 -10.12 24.63 14.33
N ASN A 71 -9.70 25.10 15.50
CA ASN A 71 -8.34 24.90 15.99
C ASN A 71 -8.34 23.59 16.76
N GLY A 72 -7.90 22.50 16.11
CA GLY A 72 -7.71 21.23 16.80
C GLY A 72 -6.84 21.40 18.05
N THR A 73 -6.82 20.40 18.93
CA THR A 73 -6.08 20.45 20.20
C THR A 73 -4.55 20.43 20.04
N GLY A 74 -4.06 20.40 18.79
CA GLY A 74 -2.66 20.47 18.43
C GLY A 74 -1.84 19.34 19.04
N ARG A 75 -0.55 19.63 19.28
CA ARG A 75 0.40 18.65 19.85
C ARG A 75 0.00 18.17 21.25
N GLU A 76 -0.57 19.03 22.08
CA GLU A 76 -0.92 18.67 23.45
C GLU A 76 -2.12 17.73 23.51
N GLY A 77 -3.15 17.96 22.69
CA GLY A 77 -4.25 16.99 22.62
C GLY A 77 -3.84 15.68 21.95
N PHE A 78 -2.92 15.70 20.98
CA PHE A 78 -2.33 14.46 20.46
C PHE A 78 -1.61 13.68 21.56
N LYS A 79 -0.75 14.33 22.36
CA LYS A 79 -0.07 13.68 23.50
C LYS A 79 -1.05 13.14 24.54
N ALA A 80 -2.08 13.92 24.88
CA ALA A 80 -3.11 13.48 25.82
C ALA A 80 -3.81 12.22 25.30
N ARG A 81 -4.20 12.21 24.02
CA ARG A 81 -4.83 11.05 23.39
C ARG A 81 -3.91 9.83 23.34
N VAL A 82 -2.63 10.01 23.02
CA VAL A 82 -1.63 8.93 23.10
C VAL A 82 -1.56 8.38 24.53
N GLY A 83 -1.48 9.25 25.54
CA GLY A 83 -1.44 8.85 26.95
C GLY A 83 -2.69 8.11 27.42
N GLU A 84 -3.86 8.40 26.87
CA GLU A 84 -5.10 7.63 27.10
C GLU A 84 -5.02 6.25 26.45
N VAL A 85 -4.70 6.20 25.14
CA VAL A 85 -4.65 4.95 24.37
C VAL A 85 -3.59 4.00 24.91
N SER A 86 -2.44 4.52 25.34
CA SER A 86 -1.35 3.72 25.91
C SER A 86 -1.70 2.99 27.20
N LYS A 87 -2.81 3.35 27.88
CA LYS A 87 -3.29 2.65 29.08
C LYS A 87 -4.27 1.52 28.76
N GLY A 88 -4.70 1.39 27.51
CA GLY A 88 -5.65 0.36 27.09
C GLY A 88 -4.98 -1.00 26.87
N GLY A 89 -5.69 -2.08 27.19
CA GLY A 89 -5.18 -3.46 26.99
C GLY A 89 -4.85 -3.79 25.52
N GLN A 90 -5.50 -3.12 24.55
CA GLN A 90 -5.18 -3.25 23.13
C GLN A 90 -3.76 -2.74 22.83
N PHE A 91 -3.34 -1.62 23.44
CA PHE A 91 -1.99 -1.10 23.28
C PHE A 91 -0.95 -2.02 23.91
N GLU A 92 -1.23 -2.54 25.11
CA GLU A 92 -0.36 -3.50 25.80
C GLU A 92 -0.16 -4.77 24.96
N ALA A 93 -1.26 -5.33 24.42
CA ALA A 93 -1.22 -6.50 23.55
C ALA A 93 -0.40 -6.24 22.28
N TYR A 94 -0.61 -5.09 21.63
CA TYR A 94 0.14 -4.71 20.43
C TYR A 94 1.63 -4.50 20.73
N GLN A 95 1.97 -3.86 21.86
CA GLN A 95 3.36 -3.67 22.29
C GLN A 95 4.05 -5.02 22.55
N ALA A 96 3.36 -5.97 23.19
CA ALA A 96 3.87 -7.32 23.38
C ALA A 96 4.10 -8.05 22.05
N ALA A 97 3.18 -7.92 21.09
CA ALA A 97 3.32 -8.51 19.76
C ALA A 97 4.54 -7.94 19.01
N VAL A 98 4.72 -6.62 19.03
CA VAL A 98 5.89 -5.94 18.45
C VAL A 98 7.19 -6.37 19.15
N GLY A 99 7.20 -6.41 20.48
CA GLY A 99 8.38 -6.79 21.26
C GLY A 99 8.82 -8.25 21.05
N ASN A 100 7.86 -9.16 20.82
CA ASN A 100 8.12 -10.57 20.57
C ASN A 100 8.48 -10.88 19.10
N SER A 101 8.19 -9.96 18.17
CA SER A 101 8.47 -10.13 16.74
C SER A 101 9.96 -10.29 16.48
N GLN A 102 10.34 -11.41 15.86
CA GLN A 102 11.72 -11.65 15.42
C GLN A 102 12.15 -10.63 14.35
N MET A 103 11.25 -10.27 13.44
CA MET A 103 11.53 -9.28 12.39
C MET A 103 11.89 -7.91 12.98
N VAL A 104 11.11 -7.44 13.96
CA VAL A 104 11.36 -6.14 14.62
C VAL A 104 12.69 -6.17 15.38
N ARG A 105 12.99 -7.25 16.09
CA ARG A 105 14.29 -7.42 16.78
C ARG A 105 15.45 -7.38 15.80
N ARG A 106 15.40 -8.18 14.72
CA ARG A 106 16.44 -8.19 13.68
C ARG A 106 16.61 -6.82 13.02
N LEU A 107 15.52 -6.10 12.74
CA LEU A 107 15.60 -4.74 12.19
C LEU A 107 16.32 -3.79 13.14
N ARG A 108 15.92 -3.79 14.43
CA ARG A 108 16.53 -2.93 15.46
C ARG A 108 18.02 -3.25 15.67
N ASP A 109 18.37 -4.52 15.62
CA ASP A 109 19.72 -5.00 15.91
C ASP A 109 20.63 -4.92 14.65
N GLY A 110 20.08 -4.47 13.51
CA GLY A 110 20.83 -4.31 12.24
C GLY A 110 21.07 -5.62 11.48
N GLU A 111 20.33 -6.67 11.82
CA GLU A 111 20.48 -8.03 11.31
C GLU A 111 19.37 -8.44 10.33
N LEU A 112 18.52 -7.49 9.90
CA LEU A 112 17.48 -7.78 8.93
C LEU A 112 18.11 -7.93 7.53
N ASP A 113 18.11 -9.16 7.01
CA ASP A 113 18.59 -9.43 5.65
C ASP A 113 17.60 -8.87 4.63
N LEU A 114 18.12 -8.14 3.66
CA LEU A 114 17.37 -7.69 2.49
C LEU A 114 17.71 -8.56 1.29
N GLU A 115 16.68 -8.84 0.48
CA GLU A 115 16.89 -9.44 -0.84
C GLU A 115 17.21 -8.34 -1.85
N TRP A 116 18.45 -8.33 -2.35
CA TRP A 116 18.90 -7.33 -3.30
C TRP A 116 18.50 -7.68 -4.73
N VAL A 117 17.56 -6.92 -5.28
CA VAL A 117 17.01 -7.11 -6.63
C VAL A 117 16.86 -5.77 -7.36
N GLU A 118 16.70 -5.81 -8.68
CA GLU A 118 16.27 -4.63 -9.43
C GLU A 118 14.81 -4.31 -9.07
N VAL A 119 14.60 -3.14 -8.47
CA VAL A 119 13.28 -2.62 -8.14
C VAL A 119 12.93 -1.47 -9.07
N ARG A 120 11.69 -1.43 -9.53
CA ARG A 120 11.11 -0.29 -10.26
C ARG A 120 9.84 0.16 -9.58
N VAL A 121 9.81 1.42 -9.13
CA VAL A 121 8.62 1.98 -8.50
C VAL A 121 7.65 2.47 -9.57
N VAL A 122 6.38 2.07 -9.45
CA VAL A 122 5.30 2.49 -10.34
C VAL A 122 4.19 3.11 -9.51
N SER A 123 3.72 4.27 -9.93
CA SER A 123 2.60 4.99 -9.32
C SER A 123 1.63 5.47 -10.39
N ASP A 124 0.37 5.70 -10.03
CA ASP A 124 -0.47 6.59 -10.83
C ASP A 124 0.11 8.02 -10.77
N ASP A 125 -0.18 8.81 -11.79
CA ASP A 125 0.16 10.23 -11.82
C ASP A 125 -0.94 11.06 -11.10
N PRO A 126 -0.61 12.05 -10.26
CA PRO A 126 -1.61 12.94 -9.65
C PRO A 126 -2.50 13.65 -10.68
N LYS A 127 -2.05 13.84 -11.93
CA LYS A 127 -2.92 14.32 -13.03
C LYS A 127 -4.18 13.48 -13.23
N LYS A 128 -4.19 12.23 -12.78
CA LYS A 128 -5.36 11.35 -12.81
C LYS A 128 -6.52 11.93 -11.99
N SER A 129 -6.27 12.51 -10.81
CA SER A 129 -7.34 13.14 -10.02
C SER A 129 -7.85 14.44 -10.64
N LEU A 130 -7.04 15.07 -11.49
CA LEU A 130 -7.41 16.27 -12.24
C LEU A 130 -8.13 15.97 -13.56
N GLY A 131 -8.31 14.69 -13.92
CA GLY A 131 -8.87 14.30 -15.23
C GLY A 131 -7.92 14.54 -16.42
N LEU A 132 -6.64 14.83 -16.16
CA LEU A 132 -5.63 15.16 -17.17
C LEU A 132 -4.74 13.97 -17.56
N ALA A 133 -4.95 12.81 -16.94
CA ALA A 133 -4.17 11.61 -17.21
C ALA A 133 -4.54 10.95 -18.54
N THR A 134 -3.53 10.74 -19.39
CA THR A 134 -3.64 9.84 -20.55
C THR A 134 -3.40 8.38 -20.16
N LEU A 135 -3.71 7.42 -21.06
CA LEU A 135 -3.45 5.99 -20.84
C LEU A 135 -2.02 5.65 -20.41
N ARG A 136 -1.02 6.47 -20.79
CA ARG A 136 0.38 6.29 -20.41
C ARG A 136 0.66 6.58 -18.93
N HIS A 137 -0.21 7.36 -18.30
CA HIS A 137 -0.12 7.73 -16.88
C HIS A 137 -0.81 6.72 -15.96
N LEU A 138 -1.66 5.84 -16.52
CA LEU A 138 -2.41 4.86 -15.73
C LEU A 138 -1.52 3.68 -15.32
N MET A 139 -1.74 3.19 -14.10
CA MET A 139 -1.00 2.09 -13.50
C MET A 139 -0.99 0.82 -14.37
N TYR A 140 -2.17 0.33 -14.79
CA TYR A 140 -2.27 -0.97 -15.47
C TYR A 140 -1.46 -1.03 -16.78
N PRO A 141 -1.59 -0.09 -17.74
CA PRO A 141 -0.74 -0.09 -18.94
C PRO A 141 0.76 -0.02 -18.66
N ARG A 142 1.18 0.67 -17.58
CA ARG A 142 2.60 0.76 -17.18
C ARG A 142 3.09 -0.59 -16.64
N LEU A 143 2.33 -1.21 -15.73
CA LEU A 143 2.64 -2.52 -15.18
C LEU A 143 2.69 -3.57 -16.30
N SER A 144 1.70 -3.61 -17.19
CA SER A 144 1.69 -4.57 -18.30
C SER A 144 2.89 -4.41 -19.23
N ARG A 145 3.38 -3.18 -19.45
CA ARG A 145 4.61 -2.96 -20.24
C ARG A 145 5.85 -3.48 -19.53
N LEU A 146 5.94 -3.28 -18.20
CA LEU A 146 7.08 -3.73 -17.41
C LEU A 146 7.10 -5.26 -17.25
N MET A 147 5.94 -5.88 -17.01
CA MET A 147 5.80 -7.34 -16.91
C MET A 147 6.01 -8.04 -18.27
N GLY A 148 5.76 -7.34 -19.38
CA GLY A 148 5.81 -7.93 -20.71
C GLY A 148 4.73 -9.00 -20.92
N THR A 149 5.03 -10.02 -21.73
CA THR A 149 4.12 -11.17 -21.91
C THR A 149 4.63 -12.35 -21.10
N PRO A 150 3.91 -12.79 -20.06
CA PRO A 150 4.29 -13.97 -19.28
C PRO A 150 4.41 -15.21 -20.17
N LYS A 151 5.45 -16.02 -19.94
CA LYS A 151 5.74 -17.24 -20.74
C LYS A 151 5.36 -18.55 -20.04
N LYS A 152 5.26 -18.54 -18.71
CA LYS A 152 5.03 -19.76 -17.89
C LYS A 152 3.82 -19.61 -16.98
N SER A 153 3.77 -18.55 -16.18
CA SER A 153 2.69 -18.30 -15.25
C SER A 153 2.41 -16.81 -15.05
N LEU A 154 1.18 -16.51 -14.63
CA LEU A 154 0.73 -15.22 -14.10
C LEU A 154 -0.01 -15.50 -12.79
N GLU A 155 0.51 -14.97 -11.68
CA GLU A 155 -0.15 -14.98 -10.38
C GLU A 155 -0.68 -13.58 -10.10
N LEU A 156 -1.98 -13.45 -9.78
CA LEU A 156 -2.62 -12.20 -9.43
C LEU A 156 -3.29 -12.34 -8.07
N VAL A 157 -2.93 -11.44 -7.15
CA VAL A 157 -3.65 -11.27 -5.88
C VAL A 157 -4.30 -9.90 -5.93
N SER A 158 -5.62 -9.84 -5.79
CA SER A 158 -6.35 -8.58 -5.80
C SER A 158 -7.59 -8.68 -4.91
N PRO A 159 -7.89 -7.70 -4.05
CA PRO A 159 -9.12 -7.68 -3.28
C PRO A 159 -10.36 -7.40 -4.15
N TYR A 160 -10.17 -6.95 -5.40
CA TYR A 160 -11.28 -6.75 -6.34
C TYR A 160 -10.89 -7.24 -7.72
N LEU A 161 -11.64 -8.20 -8.25
CA LEU A 161 -11.41 -8.78 -9.57
C LEU A 161 -12.44 -8.27 -10.59
N VAL A 162 -12.16 -7.12 -11.21
CA VAL A 162 -13.03 -6.49 -12.22
C VAL A 162 -12.31 -6.32 -13.57
N PRO A 163 -12.01 -7.41 -14.29
CA PRO A 163 -11.20 -7.35 -15.51
C PRO A 163 -11.96 -6.77 -16.72
N GLY A 164 -13.29 -6.75 -16.69
CA GLY A 164 -14.13 -6.48 -17.85
C GLY A 164 -13.88 -7.44 -19.02
N LYS A 165 -14.50 -7.16 -20.18
CA LYS A 165 -14.34 -7.99 -21.38
C LYS A 165 -12.88 -8.06 -21.85
N ARG A 166 -12.21 -6.90 -21.93
CA ARG A 166 -10.83 -6.79 -22.41
C ARG A 166 -9.84 -7.55 -21.53
N GLY A 167 -9.93 -7.43 -20.20
CA GLY A 167 -9.03 -8.15 -19.29
C GLY A 167 -9.27 -9.66 -19.33
N LEU A 168 -10.53 -10.09 -19.44
CA LEU A 168 -10.86 -11.50 -19.57
C LEU A 168 -10.30 -12.11 -20.86
N ASP A 169 -10.39 -11.40 -21.98
CA ASP A 169 -9.81 -11.85 -23.26
C ASP A 169 -8.28 -11.90 -23.22
N GLN A 170 -7.64 -11.01 -22.46
CA GLN A 170 -6.19 -11.09 -22.20
C GLN A 170 -5.82 -12.35 -21.42
N TYR A 171 -6.56 -12.70 -20.36
CA TYR A 171 -6.31 -13.94 -19.63
C TYR A 171 -6.56 -15.18 -20.50
N ARG A 172 -7.63 -15.20 -21.30
CA ARG A 172 -7.90 -16.29 -22.26
C ARG A 172 -6.76 -16.47 -23.27
N THR A 173 -6.21 -15.36 -23.76
CA THR A 173 -5.07 -15.38 -24.69
C THR A 173 -3.81 -15.94 -24.04
N LEU A 174 -3.56 -15.67 -22.76
CA LEU A 174 -2.44 -16.27 -22.03
C LEU A 174 -2.65 -17.78 -21.85
N VAL A 175 -3.84 -18.20 -21.44
CA VAL A 175 -4.18 -19.62 -21.26
C VAL A 175 -4.07 -20.39 -22.57
N SER A 176 -4.55 -19.84 -23.69
CA SER A 176 -4.43 -20.50 -25.01
C SER A 176 -2.98 -20.65 -25.51
N ARG A 177 -2.05 -19.86 -24.95
CA ARG A 177 -0.61 -19.97 -25.18
C ARG A 177 0.10 -20.89 -24.18
N GLY A 178 -0.64 -21.60 -23.34
CA GLY A 178 -0.08 -22.53 -22.34
C GLY A 178 0.43 -21.86 -21.06
N VAL A 179 0.14 -20.56 -20.84
CA VAL A 179 0.50 -19.86 -19.62
C VAL A 179 -0.49 -20.23 -18.50
N ARG A 180 0.03 -20.63 -17.34
CA ARG A 180 -0.79 -20.89 -16.14
C ARG A 180 -1.23 -19.58 -15.52
N VAL A 181 -2.54 -19.30 -15.51
CA VAL A 181 -3.10 -18.11 -14.85
C VAL A 181 -3.74 -18.54 -13.53
N ARG A 182 -3.31 -17.94 -12.42
CA ARG A 182 -3.82 -18.16 -11.07
C ARG A 182 -4.21 -16.81 -10.46
N ILE A 183 -5.43 -16.73 -9.94
CA ILE A 183 -5.98 -15.50 -9.38
C ILE A 183 -6.52 -15.80 -7.98
N LEU A 184 -6.04 -15.05 -7.00
CA LEU A 184 -6.55 -15.03 -5.64
C LEU A 184 -7.30 -13.72 -5.43
N THR A 185 -8.59 -13.82 -5.13
CA THR A 185 -9.45 -12.68 -4.76
C THR A 185 -10.22 -13.03 -3.48
N ASN A 186 -10.71 -12.03 -2.78
CA ASN A 186 -11.53 -12.21 -1.58
C ASN A 186 -12.85 -12.96 -1.89
N ALA A 187 -13.36 -13.66 -0.87
CA ALA A 187 -14.72 -14.18 -0.87
C ALA A 187 -15.72 -13.04 -0.67
N MET A 188 -16.99 -13.25 -1.03
CA MET A 188 -18.04 -12.24 -0.87
C MET A 188 -18.23 -11.85 0.60
N GLU A 189 -18.13 -12.81 1.51
CA GLU A 189 -18.26 -12.60 2.96
C GLU A 189 -17.07 -11.81 3.56
N ALA A 190 -15.97 -11.72 2.81
CA ALA A 190 -14.76 -11.00 3.18
C ALA A 190 -14.61 -9.67 2.40
N THR A 191 -15.68 -9.18 1.77
CA THR A 191 -15.70 -7.87 1.12
C THR A 191 -16.25 -6.81 2.06
N ASP A 192 -15.56 -5.68 2.17
CA ASP A 192 -15.99 -4.49 2.92
C ASP A 192 -16.89 -3.56 2.08
N VAL A 193 -16.89 -3.77 0.75
CA VAL A 193 -17.74 -3.06 -0.21
C VAL A 193 -18.61 -4.09 -0.93
N VAL A 194 -19.90 -4.13 -0.57
CA VAL A 194 -20.92 -4.90 -1.30
C VAL A 194 -21.59 -3.92 -2.28
N ALA A 195 -21.61 -4.27 -3.56
CA ALA A 195 -22.29 -3.49 -4.60
C ALA A 195 -23.81 -3.65 -4.53
#